data_AF-A0A0U5J7R6-F1
#
_entry.id   AF-A0A0U5J7R6-F1
#
_cell.length_a   1.000
_cell.length_b   1.000
_cell.length_c   1.000
_cell.angle_alpha   90.00
_cell.angle_beta   90.00
_cell.angle_gamma   90.00
#
_symmetry.space_group_name_H-M   'P 1'
#
loop_
_entity.id
_entity.type
_entity.pdbx_description
1 polymer ?
#
loop_
_entity_poly.entity_id
_entity_poly.type
_entity_poly.pdbx_seq_one_letter_code
_entity_poly.pdbx_strand_id
1 'polypeptide(L)'
;MSKPEESNVAFIPRNFIERGTFFGGAFKIRNAIEGGVLAAAITVPVLHLPLSLTVRIIILCMTALPAAMLALIGIGGESITAFLMNAIRFLRRRRIIWTYVNTLDTKS
;
A
#
# COMPACT_ATOMS: atom_id res chain seq x y z
N MET A 1 19.42 42.88 -22.91
CA MET A 1 19.11 42.89 -21.47
C MET A 1 18.38 41.60 -21.13
N SER A 2 19.09 40.54 -20.74
CA SER A 2 18.49 39.24 -20.37
C SER A 2 17.99 39.30 -18.93
N LYS A 3 16.69 39.07 -18.73
CA LYS A 3 16.09 38.96 -17.39
C LYS A 3 16.72 37.75 -16.67
N PRO A 4 17.14 37.89 -15.39
CA PRO A 4 17.59 36.74 -14.62
C PRO A 4 16.40 35.84 -14.34
N GLU A 5 16.54 34.56 -14.69
CA GLU A 5 15.66 33.48 -14.28
C GLU A 5 15.60 33.48 -12.74
N GLU A 6 14.49 33.95 -12.18
CA GLU A 6 14.14 33.69 -10.78
C GLU A 6 14.00 32.18 -10.64
N SER A 7 15.11 31.52 -10.31
CA SER A 7 15.09 30.18 -9.73
C SER A 7 14.25 30.32 -8.47
N ASN A 8 12.97 30.00 -8.59
CA ASN A 8 12.03 29.97 -7.48
C ASN A 8 12.53 28.83 -6.59
N VAL A 9 13.42 29.19 -5.67
CA VAL A 9 14.03 28.26 -4.73
C VAL A 9 12.88 27.82 -3.86
N ALA A 10 12.26 26.70 -4.24
CA ALA A 10 11.17 26.10 -3.48
C ALA A 10 11.75 25.80 -2.11
N PHE A 11 11.48 26.68 -1.15
CA PHE A 11 11.77 26.49 0.26
C PHE A 11 10.90 25.32 0.71
N ILE A 12 11.40 24.10 0.55
CA ILE A 12 10.80 22.93 1.17
C ILE A 12 11.06 23.13 2.67
N PRO A 13 10.01 23.41 3.48
CA PRO A 13 10.21 23.61 4.90
C PRO A 13 10.92 22.36 5.46
N ARG A 14 11.94 22.52 6.30
CA ARG A 14 12.80 21.42 6.79
C ARG A 14 12.04 20.31 7.54
N ASN A 15 10.73 20.49 7.76
CA ASN A 15 9.80 19.54 8.33
C ASN A 15 8.92 18.81 7.30
N PHE A 16 9.16 18.94 6.00
CA PHE A 16 8.56 18.08 4.95
C PHE A 16 9.30 16.74 4.83
N ILE A 17 10.02 16.34 5.87
CA ILE A 17 10.26 14.93 6.12
C ILE A 17 8.91 14.41 6.61
N GLU A 18 8.09 13.90 5.69
CA GLU A 18 6.87 13.18 6.02
C GLU A 18 7.19 12.21 7.16
N ARG A 19 6.73 12.55 8.37
CA ARG A 19 6.91 11.75 9.58
C ARG A 19 6.15 10.45 9.37
N GLY A 20 6.80 9.47 8.78
CA GLY A 20 6.07 8.32 8.27
C GLY A 20 6.68 7.58 7.10
N THR A 21 7.80 8.01 6.50
CA THR A 21 8.24 7.46 5.20
C THR A 21 9.71 7.00 5.22
N PHE A 22 9.95 5.69 5.01
CA PHE A 22 11.27 5.09 4.75
C PHE A 22 11.83 5.56 3.40
N PHE A 23 13.15 5.66 3.29
CA PHE A 23 13.86 6.17 2.10
C PHE A 23 13.46 7.61 1.69
N GLY A 24 13.32 8.52 2.66
CA GLY A 24 13.17 9.95 2.39
C GLY A 24 11.88 10.36 1.66
N GLY A 25 10.82 9.55 1.75
CA GLY A 25 9.54 9.80 1.06
C GLY A 25 9.07 8.66 0.15
N ALA A 26 9.87 7.61 -0.05
CA ALA A 26 9.52 6.54 -0.99
C ALA A 26 8.52 5.50 -0.43
N PHE A 27 8.61 5.11 0.85
CA PHE A 27 7.78 4.05 1.43
C PHE A 27 7.15 4.40 2.77
N LYS A 28 5.83 4.36 2.91
CA LYS A 28 5.16 4.61 4.20
C LYS A 28 5.56 3.52 5.22
N ILE A 29 5.98 3.90 6.44
CA ILE A 29 6.35 3.02 7.58
C ILE A 29 5.25 2.00 7.86
N ARG A 30 3.98 2.43 7.81
CA ARG A 30 2.83 1.53 7.97
C ARG A 30 2.86 0.39 6.96
N ASN A 31 3.20 0.71 5.71
CA ASN A 31 3.31 -0.27 4.64
C ASN A 31 4.50 -1.21 4.83
N ALA A 32 5.61 -0.70 5.35
CA ALA A 32 6.77 -1.51 5.71
C ALA A 32 6.47 -2.50 6.85
N ILE A 33 5.72 -2.06 7.87
CA ILE A 33 5.28 -2.94 8.97
C ILE A 33 4.33 -4.02 8.42
N GLU A 34 3.33 -3.63 7.62
CA GLU A 34 2.40 -4.57 6.99
C GLU A 34 3.12 -5.58 6.08
N GLY A 35 4.10 -5.12 5.30
CA GLY A 35 4.96 -5.97 4.48
C GLY A 35 5.84 -6.92 5.28
N GLY A 36 6.38 -6.47 6.41
CA GLY A 36 7.14 -7.31 7.34
C GLY A 36 6.30 -8.42 7.96
N VAL A 37 5.06 -8.10 8.38
CA VAL A 37 4.10 -9.10 8.87
C VAL A 37 3.74 -10.11 7.79
N LEU A 38 3.50 -9.65 6.55
CA LEU A 38 3.20 -10.53 5.42
C LEU A 38 4.38 -11.47 5.10
N ALA A 39 5.61 -10.96 5.09
CA ALA A 39 6.81 -11.76 4.87
C ALA A 39 7.01 -12.79 5.99
N ALA A 40 6.78 -12.42 7.24
CA ALA A 40 6.84 -13.35 8.37
C ALA A 40 5.78 -14.47 8.24
N ALA A 41 4.56 -14.12 7.85
CA ALA A 41 3.47 -15.08 7.63
C ALA A 41 3.80 -16.10 6.52
N ILE A 42 4.58 -15.72 5.50
CA ILE A 42 5.08 -16.63 4.45
C ILE A 42 6.27 -17.45 4.94
N THR A 43 7.15 -16.85 5.74
CA THR A 43 8.36 -17.51 6.26
C THR A 43 8.02 -18.71 7.15
N VAL A 44 7.07 -18.55 8.07
CA VAL A 44 6.67 -19.59 9.04
C VAL A 44 6.34 -20.94 8.36
N PRO A 45 5.41 -21.02 7.39
CA PRO A 45 5.12 -22.28 6.72
C PRO A 45 6.30 -22.80 5.91
N VAL A 46 7.07 -21.94 5.24
CA VAL A 46 8.25 -22.36 4.44
C VAL A 46 9.32 -23.01 5.32
N LEU A 47 9.51 -22.54 6.54
CA LEU A 47 10.45 -23.14 7.50
C LEU A 47 9.97 -24.49 8.03
N HIS A 48 8.66 -24.71 8.13
CA HIS A 48 8.07 -25.98 8.57
C HIS A 48 8.14 -27.08 7.50
N LEU A 49 8.41 -26.76 6.23
CA LEU A 49 8.54 -27.76 5.18
C LEU A 49 9.83 -28.58 5.34
N PRO A 50 9.80 -29.92 5.27
CA PRO A 50 10.97 -30.79 5.42
C PRO A 50 11.82 -30.84 4.13
N LEU A 51 12.22 -29.67 3.62
CA LEU A 51 13.06 -29.52 2.44
C LEU A 51 14.51 -29.16 2.83
N SER A 52 15.44 -29.27 1.88
CA SER A 52 16.80 -28.75 2.05
C SER A 52 16.78 -27.23 2.32
N LEU A 53 17.71 -26.76 3.14
CA LEU A 53 17.83 -25.35 3.55
C LEU A 53 17.93 -24.42 2.33
N THR A 54 18.71 -24.83 1.32
CA THR A 54 18.84 -24.11 0.04
C THR A 54 17.50 -23.93 -0.66
N VAL A 55 16.67 -24.98 -0.70
CA VAL A 55 15.35 -24.93 -1.34
C VAL A 55 14.40 -24.03 -0.54
N ARG A 56 14.45 -24.07 0.79
CA ARG A 56 13.66 -23.17 1.65
C ARG A 56 14.01 -21.70 1.38
N ILE A 57 15.30 -21.37 1.26
CA ILE A 57 15.73 -20.00 0.94
C ILE A 57 15.24 -19.58 -0.44
N ILE A 58 15.36 -20.45 -1.45
CA ILE A 58 14.88 -20.14 -2.82
C ILE A 58 13.37 -19.87 -2.81
N ILE A 59 12.58 -20.74 -2.18
CA ILE A 59 11.13 -20.57 -2.07
C ILE A 59 10.80 -19.27 -1.33
N LEU A 60 11.51 -19.00 -0.23
CA LEU A 60 11.31 -17.81 0.56
C LEU A 60 11.59 -16.55 -0.28
N CYS A 61 12.70 -16.49 -1.00
CA CYS A 61 13.04 -15.37 -1.86
C CYS A 61 12.03 -15.20 -3.00
N MET A 62 11.60 -16.29 -3.64
CA MET A 62 10.65 -16.24 -4.75
C MET A 62 9.23 -15.85 -4.32
N THR A 63 8.86 -16.01 -3.05
CA THR A 63 7.50 -15.74 -2.57
C THR A 63 7.42 -14.53 -1.64
N ALA A 64 8.32 -14.43 -0.66
CA ALA A 64 8.33 -13.35 0.31
C ALA A 64 8.82 -12.03 -0.30
N LEU A 65 9.80 -12.02 -1.23
CA LEU A 65 10.26 -10.76 -1.84
C LEU A 65 9.17 -10.12 -2.72
N PRO A 66 8.50 -10.83 -3.65
CA PRO A 66 7.42 -10.22 -4.42
C PRO A 66 6.27 -9.75 -3.53
N ALA A 67 5.88 -10.55 -2.53
CA ALA A 67 4.83 -10.19 -1.59
C ALA A 67 5.20 -8.93 -0.77
N ALA A 68 6.43 -8.84 -0.27
CA ALA A 68 6.92 -7.68 0.46
C ALA A 68 7.03 -6.44 -0.44
N MET A 69 7.44 -6.58 -1.71
CA MET A 69 7.45 -5.47 -2.66
C MET A 69 6.05 -4.93 -2.94
N LEU A 70 5.08 -5.82 -3.19
CA LEU A 70 3.68 -5.42 -3.36
C LEU A 70 3.14 -4.73 -2.10
N ALA A 71 3.50 -5.25 -0.92
CA ALA A 71 3.18 -4.59 0.33
C ALA A 71 3.82 -3.23 0.42
N LEU A 72 5.11 -3.06 0.14
CA LEU A 72 5.80 -1.78 0.23
C LEU A 72 5.30 -0.72 -0.76
N ILE A 73 4.95 -1.12 -1.98
CA ILE A 73 4.33 -0.22 -2.98
C ILE A 73 2.92 0.17 -2.55
N GLY A 74 2.19 -0.76 -1.92
CA GLY A 74 0.78 -0.59 -1.60
C GLY A 74 -0.09 -0.67 -2.85
N ILE A 75 -1.38 -0.40 -2.69
CA ILE A 75 -2.36 -0.42 -3.79
C ILE A 75 -2.98 0.97 -3.89
N GLY A 76 -2.77 1.66 -5.03
CA GLY A 76 -3.34 2.99 -5.26
C GLY A 76 -2.87 4.08 -4.29
N GLY A 77 -1.70 3.91 -3.64
CA GLY A 77 -1.18 4.83 -2.63
C GLY A 77 -1.68 4.58 -1.20
N GLU A 78 -2.55 3.58 -1.00
CA GLU A 78 -3.01 3.10 0.30
C GLU A 78 -2.17 1.90 0.79
N SER A 79 -2.10 1.70 2.11
CA SER A 79 -1.49 0.48 2.66
C SER A 79 -2.40 -0.74 2.42
N ILE A 80 -1.85 -1.96 2.40
CA ILE A 80 -2.60 -3.20 2.17
C ILE A 80 -3.81 -3.32 3.12
N THR A 81 -3.63 -2.93 4.38
CA THR A 81 -4.69 -3.02 5.40
C THR A 81 -5.81 -2.02 5.13
N ALA A 82 -5.48 -0.81 4.68
CA ALA A 82 -6.47 0.18 4.28
C ALA A 82 -7.25 -0.30 3.05
N PHE A 83 -6.55 -0.83 2.04
CA PHE A 83 -7.17 -1.44 0.88
C PHE A 83 -8.09 -2.59 1.27
N LEU A 84 -7.65 -3.50 2.15
CA LEU A 84 -8.45 -4.63 2.61
C LEU A 84 -9.71 -4.17 3.37
N MET A 85 -9.58 -3.17 4.24
CA MET A 85 -10.72 -2.61 4.96
C MET A 85 -11.72 -1.96 4.00
N ASN A 86 -11.22 -1.27 2.98
CA ASN A 86 -12.04 -0.65 1.96
C ASN A 86 -12.73 -1.72 1.07
N ALA A 87 -12.01 -2.79 0.72
CA ALA A 87 -12.55 -3.94 -0.01
C ALA A 87 -13.64 -4.67 0.80
N ILE A 88 -13.43 -4.91 2.09
CA ILE A 88 -14.45 -5.52 2.97
C ILE A 88 -15.66 -4.59 3.10
N ARG A 89 -15.45 -3.28 3.26
CA ARG A 89 -16.54 -2.29 3.30
C ARG A 89 -17.33 -2.27 1.99
N PHE A 90 -16.64 -2.34 0.85
CA PHE A 90 -17.25 -2.44 -0.46
C PHE A 90 -18.08 -3.72 -0.60
N LEU A 91 -17.53 -4.88 -0.23
CA LEU A 91 -18.24 -6.16 -0.24
C LEU A 91 -19.46 -6.18 0.69
N ARG A 92 -19.41 -5.52 1.86
CA ARG A 92 -20.56 -5.40 2.76
C ARG A 92 -21.60 -4.39 2.27
N ARG A 93 -21.19 -3.25 1.70
CA ARG A 93 -22.09 -2.20 1.20
C ARG A 93 -22.67 -2.45 -0.18
N ARG A 94 -22.12 -3.39 -0.99
CA ARG A 94 -22.71 -3.78 -2.29
C ARG A 94 -24.14 -4.32 -2.18
N ARG A 95 -24.59 -4.70 -0.98
CA ARG A 95 -25.97 -5.15 -0.70
C ARG A 95 -26.97 -4.02 -0.51
N ILE A 96 -26.56 -2.77 -0.61
CA ILE A 96 -27.46 -1.61 -0.53
C ILE A 96 -27.38 -0.90 -1.89
N ILE A 97 -28.12 -1.43 -2.85
CA ILE A 97 -28.45 -0.71 -4.07
C ILE A 97 -29.40 0.39 -3.60
N TRP A 98 -28.90 1.62 -3.51
CA TRP A 98 -29.79 2.77 -3.37
C TRP A 98 -30.59 2.87 -4.66
N THR A 99 -31.85 2.46 -4.60
CA THR A 99 -32.87 2.75 -5.60
C THR A 99 -33.09 4.27 -5.64
N TYR A 100 -32.22 5.00 -6.34
CA TYR A 100 -32.41 6.43 -6.67
C TYR A 100 -33.38 6.63 -7.85
N VAL A 101 -34.26 5.65 -8.13
CA VAL A 101 -35.13 5.63 -9.32
C VAL A 101 -36.54 6.18 -9.06
N ASN A 102 -36.91 6.54 -7.82
CA ASN A 102 -38.30 6.92 -7.50
C ASN A 102 -38.54 8.38 -7.09
N THR A 103 -37.54 9.26 -7.17
CA THR A 103 -37.70 10.67 -6.71
C THR A 103 -37.65 11.72 -7.81
N LEU A 104 -37.55 11.33 -9.09
CA LEU A 104 -37.58 12.27 -10.22
C LEU A 104 -38.90 12.30 -10.99
N ASP A 105 -39.85 11.38 -10.73
CA ASP A 105 -41.13 11.33 -11.45
C ASP A 105 -42.31 12.04 -10.73
N THR A 106 -42.13 12.52 -9.50
CA THR A 106 -43.20 13.23 -8.76
C THR A 106 -43.08 14.75 -8.76
N LYS A 107 -42.26 15.31 -9.66
CA LYS A 107 -42.14 16.77 -9.85
C LYS A 107 -42.26 17.18 -11.33
N SER A 108 -43.24 16.63 -12.03
CA SER A 108 -43.71 17.21 -13.30
C SER A 108 -45.20 17.53 -13.24
#